data_AF-A0A166M7T8-F1
#
_entry.id   AF-A0A166M7T8-F1
#
_cell.length_a   1.000
_cell.length_b   1.000
_cell.length_c   1.000
_cell.angle_alpha   90.00
_cell.angle_beta   90.00
_cell.angle_gamma   90.00
#
_symmetry.space_group_name_H-M   'P 1'
#
loop_
_entity.id
_entity.type
_entity.pdbx_description
1 polymer ?
#
loop_
_entity_poly.entity_id
_entity_poly.type
_entity_poly.pdbx_seq_one_letter_code
_entity_poly.pdbx_strand_id
1 'polypeptide(L)'
;MQSPAIGERSPLTLKHSSFGERITSSSKASTIMDILRVPCLIWDFTESNFLTFVVPNTAFGLLGGLTGMPLTSGHATTLSILQRLPLIVAFNWYSVLIFDLANQRGPESVAEDHANKPWRPIPAGKVTPEQTRRAMLIAIPTVLALNYVLDVWKEGVFILILTWLYNDLRGGDELVRDLIIAVAYALFNTASLKIAIRGDAEATITDEGYAWASIISAVILTTMQVQDLKDQAGDRGRGRATVPLFFGDKASRLSLAVLVPFWSCACVYVWHIRSWAVLLPTLSGAMVVVGVLRRRTPETDSWAWKLWCLWTVCLYSLPLVGNGFVSLTAHL
;
A
#
# COMPACT_ATOMS: atom_id res chain seq x y z
N MET A 1 67.36 38.25 40.80
CA MET A 1 67.99 37.27 41.70
C MET A 1 67.09 36.05 41.76
N GLN A 2 67.72 34.86 41.79
CA GLN A 2 67.15 33.53 42.11
C GLN A 2 66.48 32.71 40.99
N SER A 3 67.23 31.68 40.61
CA SER A 3 66.78 30.31 40.28
C SER A 3 66.71 29.49 41.60
N PRO A 4 66.31 28.20 41.64
CA PRO A 4 65.08 27.56 41.18
C PRO A 4 64.44 26.67 42.29
N ALA A 5 63.26 26.09 42.03
CA ALA A 5 62.76 24.93 42.78
C ALA A 5 62.39 23.79 41.82
N ILE A 6 62.86 22.61 42.20
CA ILE A 6 62.87 21.31 41.51
C ILE A 6 61.47 20.68 41.53
N GLY A 7 61.10 19.99 40.45
CA GLY A 7 59.87 19.18 40.36
C GLY A 7 60.01 18.04 39.35
N GLU A 8 60.47 16.90 39.85
CA GLU A 8 60.24 15.50 39.46
C GLU A 8 60.03 15.07 37.99
N ARG A 9 60.88 14.12 37.56
CA ARG A 9 60.69 13.21 36.42
C ARG A 9 59.77 12.05 36.81
N SER A 10 58.78 11.71 35.98
CA SER A 10 58.23 10.36 35.87
C SER A 10 57.47 10.14 34.54
N PRO A 11 57.30 8.88 34.09
CA PRO A 11 57.63 8.51 32.72
C PRO A 11 56.43 8.37 31.78
N LEU A 12 56.75 8.43 30.49
CA LEU A 12 55.95 7.95 29.36
C LEU A 12 55.19 6.67 29.71
N THR A 13 53.87 6.77 29.82
CA THR A 13 52.96 5.64 29.71
C THR A 13 52.10 5.86 28.48
N LEU A 14 52.44 5.15 27.40
CA LEU A 14 51.67 5.09 26.17
C LEU A 14 50.24 4.60 26.48
N LYS A 15 49.28 5.50 26.30
CA LYS A 15 47.84 5.24 26.40
C LYS A 15 47.35 4.50 25.15
N HIS A 16 47.76 3.24 24.98
CA HIS A 16 47.42 2.45 23.79
C HIS A 16 46.05 1.72 23.86
N SER A 17 45.40 1.68 25.03
CA SER A 17 44.18 0.87 25.21
C SER A 17 42.86 1.58 24.84
N SER A 18 42.77 2.90 24.90
CA SER A 18 41.49 3.61 24.66
C SER A 18 41.19 3.93 23.19
N PHE A 19 42.16 3.74 22.29
CA PHE A 19 42.00 4.03 20.87
C PHE A 19 41.45 2.81 20.10
N GLY A 20 41.89 1.60 20.47
CA GLY A 20 41.41 0.34 19.88
C GLY A 20 39.94 0.03 20.20
N GLU A 21 39.49 0.26 21.44
CA GLU A 21 38.08 0.08 21.83
C GLU A 21 37.14 1.09 21.16
N ARG A 22 37.59 2.34 20.97
CA ARG A 22 36.78 3.38 20.33
C ARG A 22 36.67 3.18 18.81
N ILE A 23 37.72 2.68 18.17
CA ILE A 23 37.71 2.29 16.75
C ILE A 23 36.84 1.04 16.54
N THR A 24 36.93 0.05 17.42
CA THR A 24 36.13 -1.18 17.29
C THR A 24 34.65 -0.95 17.60
N SER A 25 34.30 -0.09 18.57
CA SER A 25 32.90 0.28 18.82
C SER A 25 32.33 1.15 17.68
N SER A 26 33.13 2.07 17.12
CA SER A 26 32.76 2.90 15.97
C SER A 26 32.61 2.09 14.68
N SER A 27 33.51 1.13 14.44
CA SER A 27 33.45 0.22 13.28
C SER A 27 32.25 -0.73 13.35
N LYS A 28 31.98 -1.33 14.52
CA LYS A 28 30.79 -2.19 14.72
C LYS A 28 29.48 -1.41 14.59
N ALA A 29 29.43 -0.19 15.14
CA ALA A 29 28.28 0.70 14.96
C ALA A 29 28.07 1.08 13.50
N SER A 30 29.14 1.39 12.75
CA SER A 30 29.10 1.62 11.30
C SER A 30 28.57 0.40 10.55
N THR A 31 29.05 -0.81 10.85
CA THR A 31 28.62 -2.04 10.16
C THR A 31 27.14 -2.36 10.44
N ILE A 32 26.65 -2.16 11.66
CA ILE A 32 25.22 -2.34 12.00
C ILE A 32 24.36 -1.30 11.29
N MET A 33 24.79 -0.04 11.25
CA MET A 33 24.10 1.03 10.51
C MET A 33 24.04 0.73 9.01
N ASP A 34 25.10 0.14 8.43
CA ASP A 34 25.13 -0.25 7.03
C ASP A 34 24.19 -1.43 6.72
N ILE A 35 24.08 -2.40 7.63
CA ILE A 35 23.15 -3.54 7.50
C ILE A 35 21.70 -3.09 7.57
N LEU A 36 21.37 -2.18 8.51
CA LEU A 36 20.00 -1.70 8.70
C LEU A 36 19.57 -0.67 7.66
N ARG A 37 20.51 -0.09 6.91
CA ARG A 37 20.22 0.97 5.94
C ARG A 37 19.20 0.55 4.88
N VAL A 38 19.35 -0.62 4.28
CA VAL A 38 18.45 -1.07 3.20
C VAL A 38 17.04 -1.36 3.72
N PRO A 39 16.85 -2.13 4.81
CA PRO A 39 15.53 -2.30 5.43
C PRO A 39 14.86 -0.97 5.82
N CYS A 40 15.61 -0.03 6.40
CA CYS A 40 15.08 1.30 6.73
C CYS A 40 14.65 2.07 5.48
N LEU A 41 15.43 2.02 4.40
CA LEU A 41 15.05 2.65 3.13
C LEU A 41 13.79 2.01 2.53
N ILE A 42 13.68 0.68 2.55
CA ILE A 42 12.48 -0.04 2.09
C ILE A 42 11.25 0.45 2.86
N TRP A 43 11.36 0.55 4.19
CA TRP A 43 10.29 1.10 5.01
C TRP A 43 9.99 2.54 4.63
N ASP A 44 10.98 3.44 4.58
CA ASP A 44 10.78 4.85 4.26
C ASP A 44 10.15 5.07 2.87
N PHE A 45 10.45 4.21 1.89
CA PHE A 45 9.80 4.24 0.57
C PHE A 45 8.32 3.86 0.65
N THR A 46 7.98 2.89 1.50
CA THR A 46 6.67 2.22 1.51
C THR A 46 5.76 2.64 2.67
N GLU A 47 6.27 3.42 3.64
CA GLU A 47 5.60 3.77 4.89
C GLU A 47 4.18 4.29 4.66
N SER A 48 4.02 5.25 3.72
CA SER A 48 2.73 5.85 3.43
C SER A 48 1.72 4.87 2.85
N ASN A 49 2.19 3.82 2.17
CA ASN A 49 1.36 2.83 1.48
C ASN A 49 1.14 1.55 2.29
N PHE A 50 1.94 1.30 3.33
CA PHE A 50 1.82 0.05 4.08
C PHE A 50 0.43 -0.08 4.71
N LEU A 51 -0.01 0.93 5.46
CA LEU A 51 -1.33 0.91 6.11
C LEU A 51 -2.50 1.14 5.15
N THR A 52 -2.29 1.83 4.04
CA THR A 52 -3.36 2.26 3.13
C THR A 52 -3.50 1.37 1.89
N PHE A 53 -2.52 0.51 1.63
CA PHE A 53 -2.49 -0.40 0.49
C PHE A 53 -2.17 -1.85 0.90
N VAL A 54 -1.03 -2.08 1.58
CA VAL A 54 -0.61 -3.46 1.93
C VAL A 54 -1.62 -4.12 2.86
N VAL A 55 -2.05 -3.42 3.91
CA VAL A 55 -3.02 -3.95 4.88
C VAL A 55 -4.38 -4.24 4.23
N PRO A 56 -5.02 -3.31 3.47
CA PRO A 56 -6.29 -3.61 2.80
C PRO A 56 -6.22 -4.80 1.83
N ASN A 57 -5.25 -4.86 0.93
CA ASN A 57 -5.16 -5.97 -0.03
C ASN A 57 -4.85 -7.31 0.67
N THR A 58 -4.08 -7.27 1.76
CA THR A 58 -3.89 -8.44 2.64
C THR A 58 -5.21 -8.88 3.27
N ALA A 59 -5.99 -7.93 3.78
CA ALA A 59 -7.29 -8.21 4.37
C ALA A 59 -8.26 -8.81 3.35
N PHE A 60 -8.29 -8.34 2.10
CA PHE A 60 -9.11 -8.93 1.05
C PHE A 60 -8.79 -10.41 0.85
N GLY A 61 -7.51 -10.74 0.66
CA GLY A 61 -7.09 -12.14 0.45
C GLY A 61 -7.38 -13.03 1.65
N LEU A 62 -7.07 -12.55 2.86
CA LEU A 62 -7.29 -13.30 4.09
C LEU A 62 -8.78 -13.53 4.38
N LEU A 63 -9.59 -12.48 4.37
CA LEU A 63 -11.02 -12.55 4.68
C LEU A 63 -11.78 -13.33 3.61
N GLY A 64 -11.39 -13.17 2.34
CA GLY A 64 -11.93 -13.96 1.23
C GLY A 64 -11.62 -15.44 1.39
N GLY A 65 -10.38 -15.80 1.72
CA GLY A 65 -9.99 -17.20 1.98
C GLY A 65 -10.74 -17.80 3.17
N LEU A 66 -10.88 -17.04 4.27
CA LEU A 66 -11.61 -17.48 5.47
C LEU A 66 -13.12 -17.66 5.23
N THR A 67 -13.67 -16.99 4.22
CA THR A 67 -15.08 -17.14 3.84
C THR A 67 -15.33 -18.50 3.18
N GLY A 68 -14.40 -18.96 2.33
CA GLY A 68 -14.61 -20.17 1.53
C GLY A 68 -15.68 -19.97 0.46
N MET A 69 -16.61 -20.91 0.35
CA MET A 69 -17.78 -20.77 -0.53
C MET A 69 -18.63 -19.53 -0.12
N PRO A 70 -19.11 -18.72 -1.07
CA PRO A 70 -19.07 -18.93 -2.52
C PRO A 70 -17.84 -18.38 -3.22
N LEU A 71 -16.89 -17.71 -2.56
CA LEU A 71 -15.74 -17.04 -3.20
C LEU A 71 -14.66 -17.99 -3.72
N THR A 72 -14.49 -19.12 -3.05
CA THR A 72 -13.45 -20.10 -3.36
C THR A 72 -14.04 -21.50 -3.27
N SER A 73 -13.66 -22.36 -4.22
CA SER A 73 -13.89 -23.80 -4.13
C SER A 73 -12.81 -24.45 -3.26
N GLY A 74 -13.05 -25.68 -2.81
CA GLY A 74 -12.10 -26.44 -2.00
C GLY A 74 -12.32 -26.33 -0.49
N HIS A 75 -11.48 -27.02 0.27
CA HIS A 75 -11.61 -27.21 1.72
C HIS A 75 -10.37 -26.73 2.47
N ALA A 76 -9.80 -25.59 2.05
CA ALA A 76 -8.70 -24.96 2.77
C ALA A 76 -9.10 -24.70 4.22
N THR A 77 -8.39 -25.32 5.16
CA THR A 77 -8.67 -25.16 6.60
C THR A 77 -8.34 -23.74 7.05
N THR A 78 -9.06 -23.22 8.04
CA THR A 78 -8.77 -21.92 8.68
C THR A 78 -7.30 -21.77 9.08
N LEU A 79 -6.71 -22.83 9.65
CA LEU A 79 -5.30 -22.82 10.04
C LEU A 79 -4.37 -22.65 8.82
N SER A 80 -4.63 -23.38 7.74
CA SER A 80 -3.82 -23.28 6.51
C SER A 80 -3.86 -21.87 5.92
N ILE A 81 -5.03 -21.23 5.94
CA ILE A 81 -5.21 -19.85 5.45
C ILE A 81 -4.44 -18.86 6.33
N LEU A 82 -4.55 -18.98 7.66
CA LEU A 82 -3.82 -18.10 8.59
C LEU A 82 -2.31 -18.26 8.47
N GLN A 83 -1.81 -19.47 8.24
CA GLN A 83 -0.37 -19.72 8.00
C GLN A 83 0.15 -19.05 6.72
N ARG A 84 -0.71 -18.72 5.75
CA ARG A 84 -0.34 -17.99 4.53
C ARG A 84 -0.26 -16.49 4.73
N LEU A 85 -0.76 -15.94 5.85
CA LEU A 85 -0.78 -14.49 6.10
C LEU A 85 0.58 -13.80 5.86
N PRO A 86 1.73 -14.33 6.35
CA PRO A 86 3.03 -13.70 6.07
C PRO A 86 3.37 -13.62 4.58
N LEU A 87 2.95 -14.61 3.78
CA LEU A 87 3.18 -14.62 2.33
C LEU A 87 2.30 -13.60 1.61
N ILE A 88 1.05 -13.43 2.06
CA ILE A 88 0.13 -12.41 1.52
C ILE A 88 0.69 -11.01 1.81
N VAL A 89 1.14 -10.76 3.05
CA VAL A 89 1.78 -9.49 3.42
C VAL A 89 3.03 -9.26 2.59
N ALA A 90 3.90 -10.27 2.47
CA ALA A 90 5.13 -10.17 1.69
C ALA A 90 4.83 -9.84 0.22
N PHE A 91 3.89 -10.55 -0.42
CA PHE A 91 3.46 -10.30 -1.80
C PHE A 91 3.03 -8.85 -2.02
N ASN A 92 2.12 -8.35 -1.17
CA ASN A 92 1.64 -6.99 -1.27
C ASN A 92 2.76 -5.97 -1.03
N TRP A 93 3.65 -6.24 -0.07
CA TRP A 93 4.70 -5.30 0.32
C TRP A 93 5.85 -5.21 -0.69
N TYR A 94 6.38 -6.33 -1.20
CA TYR A 94 7.43 -6.25 -2.22
C TYR A 94 6.90 -5.72 -3.55
N SER A 95 5.63 -5.95 -3.87
CA SER A 95 5.04 -5.47 -5.11
C SER A 95 4.78 -3.96 -5.04
N VAL A 96 4.27 -3.44 -3.92
CA VAL A 96 4.13 -1.99 -3.73
C VAL A 96 5.48 -1.30 -3.62
N LEU A 97 6.53 -1.97 -3.11
CA LEU A 97 7.89 -1.43 -3.13
C LEU A 97 8.35 -1.12 -4.56
N ILE A 98 8.09 -2.00 -5.55
CA ILE A 98 8.44 -1.69 -6.95
C ILE A 98 7.69 -0.48 -7.46
N PHE A 99 6.40 -0.38 -7.14
CA PHE A 99 5.59 0.79 -7.48
C PHE A 99 6.16 2.07 -6.85
N ASP A 100 6.53 2.05 -5.57
CA ASP A 100 7.07 3.20 -4.85
C ASP A 100 8.44 3.64 -5.38
N LEU A 101 9.33 2.70 -5.67
CA LEU A 101 10.62 3.01 -6.30
C LEU A 101 10.42 3.66 -7.68
N ALA A 102 9.45 3.18 -8.46
CA ALA A 102 9.12 3.73 -9.78
C ALA A 102 8.47 5.12 -9.67
N ASN A 103 7.54 5.30 -8.73
CA ASN A 103 6.78 6.54 -8.58
C ASN A 103 7.59 7.67 -7.95
N GLN A 104 8.59 7.38 -7.13
CA GLN A 104 9.31 8.41 -6.38
C GLN A 104 10.59 8.89 -7.08
N ARG A 105 11.10 8.15 -8.08
CA ARG A 105 12.41 8.47 -8.72
C ARG A 105 12.37 9.61 -9.73
N GLY A 106 11.21 9.97 -10.27
CA GLY A 106 11.11 10.99 -11.32
C GLY A 106 11.40 12.39 -10.78
N PRO A 107 12.01 13.31 -11.55
CA PRO A 107 12.29 14.67 -11.09
C PRO A 107 10.99 15.43 -10.71
N GLU A 108 9.93 15.26 -11.48
CA GLU A 108 8.60 15.83 -11.17
C GLU A 108 8.00 15.21 -9.91
N SER A 109 8.22 13.92 -9.68
CA SER A 109 7.77 13.21 -8.47
C SER A 109 8.53 13.64 -7.22
N VAL A 110 9.82 13.94 -7.34
CA VAL A 110 10.62 14.52 -6.26
C VAL A 110 10.11 15.91 -5.91
N ALA A 111 9.78 16.74 -6.90
CA ALA A 111 9.18 18.06 -6.67
C ALA A 111 7.79 17.95 -6.01
N GLU A 112 6.95 17.02 -6.45
CA GLU A 112 5.67 16.69 -5.82
C GLU A 112 5.85 16.27 -4.35
N ASP A 113 6.79 15.36 -4.08
CA ASP A 113 7.06 14.86 -2.74
C ASP A 113 7.71 15.92 -1.84
N HIS A 114 8.46 16.89 -2.35
CA HIS A 114 8.89 18.03 -1.54
C HIS A 114 7.71 18.84 -0.98
N ALA A 115 6.62 18.96 -1.75
CA ALA A 115 5.42 19.65 -1.30
C ALA A 115 4.57 18.81 -0.33
N ASN A 116 4.35 17.54 -0.67
CA ASN A 116 3.40 16.69 0.06
C ASN A 116 4.06 15.80 1.13
N LYS A 117 5.27 15.28 0.87
CA LYS A 117 5.90 14.17 1.61
C LYS A 117 7.44 14.34 1.77
N PRO A 118 7.93 15.47 2.34
CA PRO A 118 9.36 15.80 2.35
C PRO A 118 10.25 14.83 3.14
N TRP A 119 9.66 13.95 3.96
CA TRP A 119 10.38 12.93 4.74
C TRP A 119 10.79 11.70 3.91
N ARG A 120 10.24 11.53 2.69
CA ARG A 120 10.54 10.39 1.81
C ARG A 120 12.03 10.30 1.45
N PRO A 121 12.53 9.10 1.09
CA PRO A 121 13.96 8.85 0.93
C PRO A 121 14.69 9.82 0.00
N ILE A 122 14.11 10.13 -1.15
CA ILE A 122 14.74 10.97 -2.17
C ILE A 122 14.68 12.46 -1.79
N PRO A 123 13.50 13.05 -1.46
CA PRO A 123 13.42 14.43 -0.97
C PRO A 123 14.28 14.71 0.27
N ALA A 124 14.39 13.75 1.18
CA ALA A 124 15.20 13.86 2.39
C ALA A 124 16.71 13.63 2.15
N GLY A 125 17.13 13.33 0.92
CA GLY A 125 18.53 13.11 0.55
C GLY A 125 19.13 11.79 1.08
N LYS A 126 18.31 10.83 1.51
CA LYS A 126 18.77 9.51 2.01
C LYS A 126 19.30 8.61 0.88
N VAL A 127 18.76 8.79 -0.34
CA VAL A 127 19.10 8.06 -1.56
C VAL A 127 18.84 8.94 -2.79
N THR A 128 19.62 8.76 -3.86
CA THR A 128 19.45 9.51 -5.12
C THR A 128 18.48 8.82 -6.08
N PRO A 129 17.84 9.57 -7.00
CA PRO A 129 17.03 8.99 -8.08
C PRO A 129 17.74 7.88 -8.88
N GLU A 130 19.03 8.09 -9.20
CA GLU A 130 19.81 7.13 -9.97
C GLU A 130 20.13 5.87 -9.16
N GLN A 131 20.39 5.99 -7.86
CA GLN A 131 20.54 4.81 -6.99
C GLN A 131 19.23 4.01 -6.92
N THR A 132 18.08 4.69 -6.78
CA THR A 132 16.76 4.06 -6.81
C THR A 132 16.52 3.32 -8.12
N ARG A 133 16.80 3.95 -9.27
CA ARG A 133 16.70 3.34 -10.60
C ARG A 133 17.61 2.11 -10.74
N ARG A 134 18.86 2.17 -10.23
CA ARG A 134 19.78 1.03 -10.24
C ARG A 134 19.28 -0.11 -9.36
N ALA A 135 18.73 0.19 -8.18
CA ALA A 135 18.17 -0.83 -7.29
C ALA A 135 17.02 -1.60 -7.96
N MET A 136 16.20 -0.92 -8.76
CA MET A 136 15.11 -1.56 -9.53
C MET A 136 15.61 -2.61 -10.53
N LEU A 137 16.84 -2.52 -11.04
CA LEU A 137 17.41 -3.53 -11.95
C LEU A 137 17.54 -4.90 -11.29
N ILE A 138 17.68 -4.95 -9.97
CA ILE A 138 17.75 -6.20 -9.18
C ILE A 138 16.38 -6.51 -8.57
N ALA A 139 15.67 -5.48 -8.09
CA ALA A 139 14.38 -5.66 -7.42
C ALA A 139 13.31 -6.24 -8.35
N ILE A 140 13.23 -5.79 -9.62
CA ILE A 140 12.22 -6.29 -10.57
C ILE A 140 12.41 -7.78 -10.88
N PRO A 141 13.60 -8.29 -11.28
CA PRO A 141 13.80 -9.73 -11.46
C PRO A 141 13.52 -10.54 -10.20
N THR A 142 13.89 -10.01 -9.03
CA THR A 142 13.64 -10.65 -7.74
C THR A 142 12.13 -10.80 -7.49
N VAL A 143 11.36 -9.74 -7.71
CA VAL A 143 9.90 -9.74 -7.55
C VAL A 143 9.22 -10.68 -8.55
N LEU A 144 9.69 -10.73 -9.79
CA LEU A 144 9.20 -11.71 -10.78
C LEU A 144 9.46 -13.15 -10.32
N ALA A 145 10.64 -13.45 -9.79
CA ALA A 145 10.97 -14.77 -9.25
C ALA A 145 10.09 -15.12 -8.04
N LEU A 146 9.88 -14.18 -7.11
CA LEU A 146 8.99 -14.36 -5.96
C LEU A 146 7.54 -14.61 -6.40
N ASN A 147 7.02 -13.86 -7.37
CA ASN A 147 5.69 -14.06 -7.94
C ASN A 147 5.55 -15.45 -8.60
N TYR A 148 6.60 -15.94 -9.27
CA TYR A 148 6.63 -17.29 -9.82
C TYR A 148 6.60 -18.37 -8.73
N VAL A 149 7.38 -18.22 -7.66
CA VAL A 149 7.39 -19.15 -6.51
C VAL A 149 6.02 -19.19 -5.81
N LEU A 150 5.35 -18.04 -5.71
CA LEU A 150 4.01 -17.94 -5.12
C LEU A 150 2.87 -18.35 -6.07
N ASP A 151 3.18 -18.68 -7.34
CA ASP A 151 2.22 -19.04 -8.38
C ASP A 151 1.16 -17.95 -8.68
N VAL A 152 1.60 -16.69 -8.60
CA VAL A 152 0.83 -15.49 -8.94
C VAL A 152 1.54 -14.66 -10.01
N TRP A 153 2.32 -15.34 -10.86
CA TRP A 153 3.18 -14.69 -11.86
C TRP A 153 2.38 -13.91 -12.91
N LYS A 154 1.16 -14.35 -13.27
CA LYS A 154 0.30 -13.64 -14.22
C LYS A 154 -0.06 -12.27 -13.66
N GLU A 155 -0.59 -12.24 -12.44
CA GLU A 155 -0.93 -11.01 -11.73
C GLU A 155 0.32 -10.14 -11.53
N GLY A 156 1.43 -10.74 -11.08
CA GLY A 156 2.69 -10.05 -10.87
C GLY A 156 3.23 -9.35 -12.12
N VAL A 157 3.20 -10.01 -13.28
CA VAL A 157 3.63 -9.39 -14.56
C VAL A 157 2.72 -8.23 -14.96
N PHE A 158 1.40 -8.40 -14.86
CA PHE A 158 0.47 -7.31 -15.19
C PHE A 158 0.59 -6.14 -14.21
N ILE A 159 0.83 -6.38 -12.91
CA ILE A 159 1.10 -5.33 -11.92
C ILE A 159 2.34 -4.53 -12.30
N LEU A 160 3.41 -5.18 -12.79
CA LEU A 160 4.61 -4.49 -13.27
C LEU A 160 4.35 -3.68 -14.54
N ILE A 161 3.57 -4.22 -15.48
CA ILE A 161 3.15 -3.48 -16.68
C ILE A 161 2.34 -2.24 -16.30
N LEU A 162 1.38 -2.36 -15.38
CA LEU A 162 0.59 -1.23 -14.90
C LEU A 162 1.45 -0.22 -14.13
N THR A 163 2.45 -0.68 -13.37
CA THR A 163 3.42 0.19 -12.70
C THR A 163 4.20 1.02 -13.71
N TRP A 164 4.67 0.40 -14.80
CA TRP A 164 5.32 1.10 -15.90
C TRP A 164 4.38 2.04 -16.64
N LEU A 165 3.15 1.61 -16.95
CA LEU A 165 2.13 2.43 -17.60
C LEU A 165 1.78 3.67 -16.76
N TYR A 166 1.67 3.50 -15.44
CA TYR A 166 1.39 4.58 -14.50
C TYR A 166 2.55 5.59 -14.44
N ASN A 167 3.77 5.10 -14.25
CA ASN A 167 4.91 5.95 -13.90
C ASN A 167 5.70 6.42 -15.13
N ASP A 168 6.17 5.49 -15.96
CA ASP A 168 7.07 5.77 -17.09
C ASP A 168 6.33 6.30 -18.31
N LEU A 169 5.11 5.82 -18.56
CA LEU A 169 4.24 6.37 -19.62
C LEU A 169 3.34 7.51 -19.13
N ARG A 170 3.50 7.94 -17.87
CA ARG A 170 2.73 9.05 -17.27
C ARG A 170 1.21 8.85 -17.27
N GLY A 171 0.72 7.61 -17.36
CA GLY A 171 -0.71 7.33 -17.17
C GLY A 171 -1.23 7.77 -15.79
N GLY A 172 -0.32 7.91 -14.82
CA GLY A 172 -0.60 8.47 -13.50
C GLY A 172 -0.83 9.98 -13.45
N ASP A 173 -0.58 10.71 -14.54
CA ASP A 173 -0.83 12.14 -14.63
C ASP A 173 -2.16 12.45 -15.35
N GLU A 174 -2.79 11.44 -15.93
CA GLU A 174 -3.98 11.54 -16.77
C GLU A 174 -5.26 11.05 -16.07
N LEU A 175 -6.44 11.35 -16.62
CA LEU A 175 -7.73 10.88 -16.06
C LEU A 175 -7.87 9.34 -16.04
N VAL A 176 -7.12 8.63 -16.88
CA VAL A 176 -7.09 7.16 -16.92
C VAL A 176 -6.40 6.55 -15.69
N ARG A 177 -5.70 7.37 -14.89
CA ARG A 177 -5.00 6.95 -13.67
C ARG A 177 -5.86 6.07 -12.76
N ASP A 178 -7.08 6.50 -12.47
CA ASP A 178 -7.95 5.81 -11.51
C ASP A 178 -8.41 4.44 -12.06
N LEU A 179 -8.48 4.29 -13.39
CA LEU A 179 -8.69 3.00 -14.05
C LEU A 179 -7.46 2.09 -13.93
N ILE A 180 -6.25 2.62 -14.13
CA ILE A 180 -5.00 1.86 -13.93
C ILE A 180 -4.92 1.35 -12.49
N ILE A 181 -5.23 2.22 -11.51
CA ILE A 181 -5.26 1.87 -10.09
C ILE A 181 -6.31 0.78 -9.82
N ALA A 182 -7.53 0.94 -10.32
CA ALA A 182 -8.59 -0.05 -10.13
C ALA A 182 -8.21 -1.43 -10.64
N VAL A 183 -7.69 -1.52 -11.88
CA VAL A 183 -7.21 -2.79 -12.45
C VAL A 183 -6.06 -3.37 -11.62
N ALA A 184 -5.14 -2.54 -11.13
CA ALA A 184 -4.09 -3.00 -10.22
C ALA A 184 -4.68 -3.60 -8.94
N TYR A 185 -5.63 -2.93 -8.28
CA TYR A 185 -6.32 -3.46 -7.10
C TYR A 185 -7.01 -4.80 -7.39
N ALA A 186 -7.64 -4.98 -8.55
CA ALA A 186 -8.22 -6.27 -8.93
C ALA A 186 -7.17 -7.39 -8.97
N LEU A 187 -5.99 -7.12 -9.54
CA LEU A 187 -4.88 -8.08 -9.59
C LEU A 187 -4.29 -8.36 -8.20
N PHE A 188 -4.08 -7.33 -7.37
CA PHE A 188 -3.56 -7.47 -6.01
C PHE A 188 -4.52 -8.27 -5.12
N ASN A 189 -5.81 -7.97 -5.17
CA ASN A 189 -6.86 -8.68 -4.43
C ASN A 189 -6.97 -10.14 -4.87
N THR A 190 -6.98 -10.39 -6.18
CA THR A 190 -7.02 -11.74 -6.75
C THR A 190 -5.80 -12.56 -6.36
N ALA A 191 -4.59 -12.01 -6.51
CA ALA A 191 -3.36 -12.69 -6.11
C ALA A 191 -3.31 -12.96 -4.61
N SER A 192 -3.73 -12.01 -3.78
CA SER A 192 -3.81 -12.18 -2.33
C SER A 192 -4.74 -13.33 -1.94
N LEU A 193 -5.90 -13.44 -2.60
CA LEU A 193 -6.84 -14.55 -2.40
C LEU A 193 -6.26 -15.88 -2.88
N LYS A 194 -5.59 -15.92 -4.04
CA LYS A 194 -4.90 -17.13 -4.54
C LYS A 194 -3.85 -17.63 -3.54
N ILE A 195 -3.02 -16.73 -3.02
CA ILE A 195 -1.99 -17.08 -2.02
C ILE A 195 -2.64 -17.63 -0.73
N ALA A 196 -3.78 -17.04 -0.31
CA ALA A 196 -4.50 -17.46 0.89
C ALA A 196 -5.01 -18.90 0.79
N ILE A 197 -5.59 -19.30 -0.35
CA ILE A 197 -6.21 -20.62 -0.52
C ILE A 197 -5.25 -21.72 -0.97
N ARG A 198 -4.03 -21.39 -1.41
CA ARG A 198 -3.01 -22.34 -1.89
C ARG A 198 -2.52 -23.37 -0.85
N GLY A 199 -3.00 -23.33 0.38
CA GLY A 199 -2.80 -24.42 1.34
C GLY A 199 -3.45 -25.74 0.90
N ASP A 200 -4.47 -25.66 0.04
CA ASP A 200 -5.19 -26.78 -0.54
C ASP A 200 -4.91 -26.83 -2.06
N ALA A 201 -4.49 -27.99 -2.58
CA ALA A 201 -4.08 -28.15 -3.97
C ALA A 201 -5.26 -28.04 -4.95
N GLU A 202 -6.49 -28.24 -4.47
CA GLU A 202 -7.70 -28.25 -5.30
C GLU A 202 -8.51 -26.94 -5.17
N ALA A 203 -8.09 -26.02 -4.30
CA ALA A 203 -8.84 -24.79 -4.07
C ALA A 203 -8.62 -23.76 -5.19
N THR A 204 -9.70 -23.27 -5.80
CA THR A 204 -9.67 -22.25 -6.85
C THR A 204 -10.61 -21.09 -6.52
N ILE A 205 -10.37 -19.92 -7.10
CA ILE A 205 -11.32 -18.81 -7.04
C ILE A 205 -12.49 -19.14 -7.96
N THR A 206 -13.72 -18.98 -7.46
CA THR A 206 -14.95 -19.19 -8.25
C THR A 206 -15.28 -17.96 -9.10
N ASP A 207 -16.29 -18.08 -9.97
CA ASP A 207 -16.79 -16.95 -10.74
C ASP A 207 -17.33 -15.83 -9.83
N GLU A 208 -17.99 -16.18 -8.72
CA GLU A 208 -18.42 -15.23 -7.69
C GLU A 208 -17.23 -14.56 -7.00
N GLY A 209 -16.13 -15.30 -6.80
CA GLY A 209 -14.87 -14.76 -6.30
C GLY A 209 -14.29 -13.67 -7.20
N TYR A 210 -14.24 -13.93 -8.51
CA TYR A 210 -13.81 -12.97 -9.51
C TYR A 210 -14.78 -11.79 -9.66
N ALA A 211 -16.09 -12.06 -9.58
CA ALA A 211 -17.11 -11.01 -9.59
C ALA A 211 -16.97 -10.10 -8.37
N TRP A 212 -16.71 -10.64 -7.17
CA TRP A 212 -16.49 -9.86 -5.96
C TRP A 212 -15.23 -8.99 -6.07
N ALA A 213 -14.12 -9.54 -6.56
CA ALA A 213 -12.91 -8.76 -6.83
C ALA A 213 -13.18 -7.62 -7.83
N SER A 214 -14.00 -7.87 -8.85
CA SER A 214 -14.42 -6.87 -9.85
C SER A 214 -15.32 -5.78 -9.26
N ILE A 215 -16.27 -6.13 -8.38
CA ILE A 215 -17.11 -5.18 -7.65
C ILE A 215 -16.22 -4.28 -6.79
N ILE A 216 -15.30 -4.85 -6.02
CA ILE A 216 -14.32 -4.06 -5.26
C ILE A 216 -13.49 -3.17 -6.18
N SER A 217 -13.03 -3.66 -7.33
CA SER A 217 -12.32 -2.83 -8.31
C SER A 217 -13.16 -1.64 -8.78
N ALA A 218 -14.47 -1.80 -8.96
CA ALA A 218 -15.39 -0.71 -9.32
C ALA A 218 -15.60 0.28 -8.15
N VAL A 219 -15.62 -0.20 -6.91
CA VAL A 219 -15.59 0.64 -5.70
C VAL A 219 -14.33 1.52 -5.72
N ILE A 220 -13.16 0.92 -5.94
CA ILE A 220 -11.88 1.65 -6.02
C ILE A 220 -11.93 2.68 -7.16
N LEU A 221 -12.28 2.26 -8.38
CA LEU A 221 -12.35 3.13 -9.56
C LEU A 221 -13.12 4.44 -9.30
N THR A 222 -14.26 4.32 -8.62
CA THR A 222 -15.19 5.44 -8.46
C THR A 222 -14.92 6.26 -7.20
N THR A 223 -14.18 5.73 -6.23
CA THR A 223 -13.99 6.38 -4.92
C THR A 223 -12.53 6.65 -4.53
N MET A 224 -11.55 6.13 -5.27
CA MET A 224 -10.11 6.31 -4.99
C MET A 224 -9.69 7.79 -4.97
N GLN A 225 -10.37 8.63 -5.75
CA GLN A 225 -10.16 10.09 -5.79
C GLN A 225 -10.21 10.79 -4.41
N VAL A 226 -10.73 10.13 -3.35
CA VAL A 226 -10.64 10.63 -1.98
C VAL A 226 -9.18 10.89 -1.54
N GLN A 227 -8.21 10.13 -2.05
CA GLN A 227 -6.80 10.31 -1.70
C GLN A 227 -6.25 11.64 -2.23
N ASP A 228 -6.78 12.11 -3.37
CA ASP A 228 -6.28 13.31 -4.04
C ASP A 228 -6.65 14.58 -3.27
N LEU A 229 -7.71 14.53 -2.45
CA LEU A 229 -8.19 15.70 -1.70
C LEU A 229 -7.08 16.30 -0.83
N LYS A 230 -6.23 15.47 -0.22
CA LYS A 230 -5.11 15.89 0.62
C LYS A 230 -3.83 16.23 -0.18
N ASP A 231 -3.71 15.72 -1.41
CA ASP A 231 -2.48 15.78 -2.21
C ASP A 231 -2.56 16.85 -3.34
N GLN A 232 -3.65 17.66 -3.39
CA GLN A 232 -3.91 18.66 -4.43
C GLN A 232 -2.77 19.65 -4.70
N ALA A 233 -1.99 20.03 -3.68
CA ALA A 233 -0.88 20.98 -3.83
C ALA A 233 0.25 20.39 -4.69
N GLY A 234 0.73 19.19 -4.35
CA GLY A 234 1.72 18.46 -5.14
C GLY A 234 1.16 18.04 -6.51
N ASP A 235 -0.10 17.59 -6.58
CA ASP A 235 -0.74 17.21 -7.85
C ASP A 235 -0.77 18.38 -8.83
N ARG A 236 -1.10 19.59 -8.35
CA ARG A 236 -1.07 20.82 -9.16
C ARG A 236 0.34 21.17 -9.60
N GLY A 237 1.33 21.04 -8.72
CA GLY A 237 2.73 21.29 -9.03
C GLY A 237 3.28 20.34 -10.11
N ARG A 238 2.82 19.10 -10.13
CA ARG A 238 3.16 18.08 -11.13
C ARG A 238 2.32 18.18 -12.42
N GLY A 239 1.21 18.92 -12.39
CA GLY A 239 0.30 19.05 -13.53
C GLY A 239 -0.61 17.84 -13.75
N ARG A 240 -0.97 17.11 -12.67
CA ARG A 240 -1.86 15.93 -12.75
C ARG A 240 -3.31 16.33 -12.99
N ALA A 241 -3.99 15.58 -13.86
CA ALA A 241 -5.43 15.68 -14.09
C ALA A 241 -6.22 14.85 -13.06
N THR A 242 -6.10 15.17 -11.77
CA THR A 242 -6.86 14.48 -10.70
C THR A 242 -8.31 14.96 -10.66
N VAL A 243 -9.24 14.15 -10.16
CA VAL A 243 -10.68 14.52 -10.16
C VAL A 243 -10.96 15.84 -9.42
N PRO A 244 -10.36 16.12 -8.24
CA PRO A 244 -10.53 17.42 -7.58
C PRO A 244 -9.99 18.61 -8.38
N LEU A 245 -8.94 18.42 -9.20
CA LEU A 245 -8.34 19.48 -10.01
C LEU A 245 -9.07 19.68 -11.34
N PHE A 246 -9.48 18.59 -12.00
CA PHE A 246 -10.11 18.62 -13.31
C PHE A 246 -11.61 18.97 -13.25
N PHE A 247 -12.37 18.30 -12.37
CA PHE A 247 -13.82 18.53 -12.22
C PHE A 247 -14.15 19.49 -11.07
N GLY A 248 -13.17 19.79 -10.23
CA GLY A 248 -13.29 20.72 -9.10
C GLY A 248 -13.54 20.02 -7.75
N ASP A 249 -12.96 20.57 -6.69
CA ASP A 249 -13.02 20.05 -5.30
C ASP A 249 -14.46 19.77 -4.85
N LYS A 250 -15.41 20.68 -5.13
CA LYS A 250 -16.82 20.51 -4.74
C LYS A 250 -17.47 19.31 -5.44
N ALA A 251 -17.21 19.13 -6.74
CA ALA A 251 -17.77 18.04 -7.52
C ALA A 251 -17.20 16.69 -7.06
N SER A 252 -15.88 16.62 -6.83
CA SER A 252 -15.22 15.44 -6.28
C SER A 252 -15.82 15.03 -4.93
N ARG A 253 -15.93 15.96 -3.98
CA ARG A 253 -16.51 15.68 -2.66
C ARG A 253 -17.97 15.23 -2.72
N LEU A 254 -18.78 15.87 -3.58
CA LEU A 254 -20.18 15.48 -3.76
C LEU A 254 -20.29 14.08 -4.38
N SER A 255 -19.44 13.75 -5.35
CA SER A 255 -19.42 12.42 -5.95
C SER A 255 -19.08 11.34 -4.91
N LEU A 256 -18.09 11.58 -4.03
CA LEU A 256 -17.76 10.69 -2.92
C LEU A 256 -18.92 10.55 -1.91
N ALA A 257 -19.61 11.66 -1.61
CA ALA A 257 -20.76 11.67 -0.72
C ALA A 257 -21.95 10.84 -1.25
N VAL A 258 -22.01 10.60 -2.55
CA VAL A 258 -23.03 9.75 -3.20
C VAL A 258 -22.52 8.32 -3.37
N LEU A 259 -21.32 8.15 -3.92
CA LEU A 259 -20.77 6.86 -4.33
C LEU A 259 -20.41 5.97 -3.13
N VAL A 260 -19.90 6.55 -2.04
CA VAL A 260 -19.57 5.76 -0.83
C VAL A 260 -20.83 5.13 -0.22
N PRO A 261 -21.91 5.88 0.09
CA PRO A 261 -23.16 5.27 0.55
C PRO A 261 -23.77 4.30 -0.46
N PHE A 262 -23.73 4.63 -1.76
CA PHE A 262 -24.20 3.74 -2.81
C PHE A 262 -23.50 2.38 -2.73
N TRP A 263 -22.17 2.34 -2.68
CA TRP A 263 -21.40 1.10 -2.60
C TRP A 263 -21.58 0.37 -1.28
N SER A 264 -21.74 1.08 -0.16
CA SER A 264 -22.11 0.46 1.12
C SER A 264 -23.41 -0.33 1.00
N CYS A 265 -24.44 0.26 0.41
CA CYS A 265 -25.73 -0.40 0.20
C CYS A 265 -25.65 -1.52 -0.84
N ALA A 266 -24.96 -1.28 -1.96
CA ALA A 266 -24.81 -2.27 -3.04
C ALA A 266 -24.07 -3.52 -2.54
N CYS A 267 -22.98 -3.38 -1.79
CA CYS A 267 -22.24 -4.52 -1.25
C CYS A 267 -23.06 -5.28 -0.17
N VAL A 268 -23.82 -4.57 0.67
CA VAL A 268 -24.78 -5.18 1.61
C VAL A 268 -25.84 -6.02 0.88
N TYR A 269 -26.35 -5.50 -0.24
CA TYR A 269 -27.32 -6.19 -1.08
C TYR A 269 -26.72 -7.45 -1.74
N VAL A 270 -25.55 -7.30 -2.37
CA VAL A 270 -24.83 -8.40 -3.05
C VAL A 270 -24.57 -9.58 -2.11
N TRP A 271 -24.26 -9.31 -0.83
CA TRP A 271 -23.99 -10.33 0.18
C TRP A 271 -25.21 -10.78 0.99
N HIS A 272 -26.41 -10.33 0.63
CA HIS A 272 -27.66 -10.64 1.33
C HIS A 272 -27.56 -10.48 2.87
N ILE A 273 -26.94 -9.38 3.32
CA ILE A 273 -26.71 -9.16 4.75
C ILE A 273 -28.05 -8.82 5.42
N ARG A 274 -28.53 -9.71 6.30
CA ARG A 274 -29.79 -9.55 7.06
C ARG A 274 -29.56 -9.27 8.56
N SER A 275 -28.31 -9.29 9.00
CA SER A 275 -27.93 -9.10 10.40
C SER A 275 -27.54 -7.65 10.69
N TRP A 276 -27.25 -7.34 11.95
CA TRP A 276 -26.69 -6.04 12.36
C TRP A 276 -25.33 -5.73 11.72
N ALA A 277 -24.71 -6.67 11.00
CA ALA A 277 -23.49 -6.43 10.25
C ALA A 277 -23.64 -5.36 9.15
N VAL A 278 -24.86 -5.02 8.71
CA VAL A 278 -25.08 -3.87 7.80
C VAL A 278 -24.53 -2.56 8.36
N LEU A 279 -24.42 -2.45 9.69
CA LEU A 279 -23.90 -1.26 10.36
C LEU A 279 -22.41 -1.04 10.05
N LEU A 280 -21.64 -2.10 9.78
CA LEU A 280 -20.21 -1.97 9.50
C LEU A 280 -19.91 -1.11 8.27
N PRO A 281 -20.39 -1.43 7.05
CA PRO A 281 -20.13 -0.62 5.87
C PRO A 281 -20.93 0.69 5.84
N THR A 282 -22.09 0.76 6.51
CA THR A 282 -22.92 1.97 6.51
C THR A 282 -22.39 3.04 7.47
N LEU A 283 -22.01 2.67 8.70
CA LEU A 283 -21.42 3.62 9.65
C LEU A 283 -20.04 4.08 9.22
N SER A 284 -19.15 3.16 8.80
CA SER A 284 -17.83 3.53 8.29
C SER A 284 -17.95 4.40 7.02
N GLY A 285 -18.86 4.07 6.10
CA GLY A 285 -19.14 4.89 4.93
C GLY A 285 -19.66 6.28 5.30
N ALA A 286 -20.57 6.39 6.27
CA ALA A 286 -21.04 7.68 6.77
C ALA A 286 -19.92 8.51 7.41
N MET A 287 -18.99 7.88 8.12
CA MET A 287 -17.80 8.55 8.66
C MET A 287 -16.90 9.11 7.55
N VAL A 288 -16.73 8.39 6.44
CA VAL A 288 -16.03 8.89 5.25
C VAL A 288 -16.74 10.12 4.69
N VAL A 289 -18.05 10.04 4.45
CA VAL A 289 -18.83 11.17 3.91
C VAL A 289 -18.73 12.39 4.81
N VAL A 290 -18.86 12.21 6.12
CA VAL A 290 -18.69 13.27 7.11
C VAL A 290 -17.28 13.85 7.05
N GLY A 291 -16.24 13.01 6.93
CA GLY A 291 -14.86 13.45 6.77
C GLY A 291 -14.64 14.29 5.52
N VAL A 292 -15.19 13.85 4.39
CA VAL A 292 -15.06 14.51 3.08
C VAL A 292 -15.86 15.82 3.00
N LEU A 293 -17.02 15.92 3.68
CA LEU A 293 -17.88 17.12 3.62
C LEU A 293 -17.58 18.16 4.71
N ARG A 294 -16.80 17.81 5.75
CA ARG A 294 -16.40 18.73 6.84
C ARG A 294 -15.34 19.74 6.37
N ARG A 295 -14.61 20.33 7.32
CA ARG A 295 -13.55 21.32 7.05
C ARG A 295 -12.60 20.80 5.98
N ARG A 296 -12.18 21.70 5.10
CA ARG A 296 -11.36 21.40 3.92
C ARG A 296 -9.91 21.78 4.21
N THR A 297 -9.19 20.89 4.88
CA THR A 297 -7.73 21.02 5.06
C THR A 297 -7.04 19.70 4.68
N PRO A 298 -5.76 19.74 4.28
CA PRO A 298 -5.00 18.53 3.96
C PRO A 298 -4.99 17.51 5.11
N GLU A 299 -4.97 17.97 6.36
CA GLU A 299 -4.98 17.11 7.54
C GLU A 299 -6.32 16.38 7.69
N THR A 300 -7.44 17.09 7.53
CA THR A 300 -8.78 16.47 7.60
C THR A 300 -9.03 15.53 6.43
N ASP A 301 -8.53 15.88 5.23
CA ASP A 301 -8.63 15.03 4.06
C ASP A 301 -7.74 13.78 4.19
N SER A 302 -6.60 13.88 4.86
CA SER A 302 -5.80 12.71 5.23
C SER A 302 -6.53 11.77 6.20
N TRP A 303 -7.37 12.29 7.09
CA TRP A 303 -8.22 11.46 7.93
C TRP A 303 -9.36 10.82 7.13
N ALA A 304 -9.99 11.55 6.21
CA ALA A 304 -11.01 11.01 5.32
C ALA A 304 -10.45 9.85 4.47
N TRP A 305 -9.22 9.98 3.97
CA TRP A 305 -8.51 8.90 3.27
C TRP A 305 -8.33 7.65 4.14
N LYS A 306 -7.84 7.81 5.39
CA LYS A 306 -7.67 6.68 6.32
C LYS A 306 -9.00 6.01 6.67
N LEU A 307 -10.05 6.79 6.87
CA LEU A 307 -11.41 6.29 7.09
C LEU A 307 -11.93 5.54 5.87
N TRP A 308 -11.59 5.99 4.66
CA TRP A 308 -11.93 5.29 3.43
C TRP A 308 -11.21 3.94 3.35
N CYS A 309 -9.92 3.86 3.70
CA CYS A 309 -9.22 2.57 3.78
C CYS A 309 -9.89 1.61 4.78
N LEU A 310 -10.32 2.13 5.94
CA LEU A 310 -11.05 1.34 6.93
C LEU A 310 -12.40 0.87 6.38
N TRP A 311 -13.17 1.76 5.74
CA TRP A 311 -14.44 1.43 5.08
C TRP A 311 -14.27 0.34 4.03
N THR A 312 -13.22 0.42 3.21
CA THR A 312 -12.89 -0.61 2.23
C THR A 312 -12.63 -1.96 2.89
N VAL A 313 -11.90 -2.02 4.01
CA VAL A 313 -11.72 -3.26 4.79
C VAL A 313 -13.05 -3.75 5.38
N CYS A 314 -13.94 -2.85 5.82
CA CYS A 314 -15.29 -3.24 6.24
C CYS A 314 -16.06 -3.91 5.09
N LEU A 315 -15.97 -3.39 3.86
CA LEU A 315 -16.56 -4.06 2.69
C LEU A 315 -15.96 -5.46 2.49
N TYR A 316 -14.64 -5.61 2.62
CA TYR A 316 -13.95 -6.90 2.44
C TYR A 316 -14.37 -7.96 3.47
N SER A 317 -14.90 -7.53 4.61
CA SER A 317 -15.38 -8.43 5.67
C SER A 317 -16.81 -8.91 5.48
N LEU A 318 -17.59 -8.28 4.59
CA LEU A 318 -18.99 -8.68 4.32
C LEU A 318 -19.19 -10.14 3.92
N PRO A 319 -18.32 -10.77 3.11
CA PRO A 319 -18.47 -12.18 2.76
C PRO A 319 -18.55 -13.12 3.98
N LEU A 320 -17.87 -12.79 5.09
CA LEU A 320 -17.83 -13.62 6.31
C LEU A 320 -19.16 -13.66 7.07
N VAL A 321 -20.01 -12.67 6.85
CA VAL A 321 -21.29 -12.47 7.58
C VAL A 321 -22.49 -12.42 6.63
N GLY A 322 -22.24 -12.61 5.33
CA GLY A 322 -23.24 -12.70 4.28
C GLY A 322 -24.00 -14.02 4.33
N ASN A 323 -25.26 -13.99 3.88
CA ASN A 323 -26.11 -15.19 3.80
C ASN A 323 -26.06 -15.84 2.40
N GLY A 324 -25.18 -15.36 1.53
CA GLY A 324 -25.04 -15.79 0.15
C GLY A 324 -24.48 -14.67 -0.72
N PHE A 325 -24.23 -14.98 -1.98
CA PHE A 325 -23.83 -14.02 -3.00
C PHE A 325 -24.91 -13.97 -4.08
N VAL A 326 -25.32 -12.77 -4.49
CA VAL A 326 -26.26 -12.61 -5.61
C VAL A 326 -25.65 -13.27 -6.84
N SER A 327 -26.27 -14.34 -7.32
CA SER A 327 -25.84 -15.03 -8.54
C SER A 327 -26.05 -14.11 -9.75
N LEU A 328 -24.96 -13.56 -10.27
CA LEU A 328 -24.98 -12.66 -11.44
C LEU A 328 -25.31 -13.40 -12.75
N THR A 329 -25.30 -14.74 -12.73
CA THR A 329 -25.64 -15.60 -13.88
C THR A 329 -27.14 -15.90 -13.99
N ALA A 330 -27.96 -15.59 -12.98
CA ALA A 330 -29.39 -15.92 -13.01
C ALA A 330 -30.25 -14.94 -13.86
N HIS A 331 -29.64 -13.92 -14.46
CA HIS A 331 -30.34 -12.83 -15.16
C HIS A 331 -29.80 -12.51 -16.57
N LEU A 332 -28.99 -13.40 -17.16
CA LEU A 332 -28.62 -13.39 -18.58
C LEU A 332 -29.20 -14.62 -19.27
#